data_AF-A0A1I5V6H2-F1
#
_entry.id   AF-A0A1I5V6H2-F1
#
_cell.length_a   1.000
_cell.length_b   1.000
_cell.length_c   1.000
_cell.angle_alpha   90.00
_cell.angle_beta   90.00
_cell.angle_gamma   90.00
#
_symmetry.space_group_name_H-M   'P 1'
#
loop_
_entity.id
_entity.type
_entity.pdbx_description
1 polymer ?
#
loop_
_entity_poly.entity_id
_entity_poly.type
_entity_poly.pdbx_seq_one_letter_code
_entity_poly.pdbx_strand_id
1 'polypeptide(L)'
;MTDVRVGSGIACDGYRESREPSSLSAVTVESSQPAGETFRVGVDVEIDANPGTVFDYVADLPRSGEWSPECRGGDWVSGQPAAVGSVFRARNHRRPDVVAWAPVVRGEWTTECEIVESTRPSAFRWAMRDRAGRRQQSVWSFELRPGAAGGTVLTHAFWMGELTEGMRGILAELDDAGRRRFVAEWAEKLRDDMETSANRIRAAVERGGR
;
A
#
# COMPACT_ATOMS: atom_id res chain seq x y z
N MET A 1 24.69 -17.09 -79.20
CA MET A 1 25.68 -17.32 -78.13
C MET A 1 25.82 -16.02 -77.37
N THR A 2 25.10 -15.87 -76.25
CA THR A 2 25.47 -15.16 -75.00
C THR A 2 24.23 -15.20 -74.09
N ASP A 3 24.52 -15.50 -72.83
CA ASP A 3 23.69 -15.80 -71.65
C ASP A 3 22.69 -14.70 -71.22
N VAL A 4 21.69 -15.07 -70.41
CA VAL A 4 21.45 -14.56 -69.03
C VAL A 4 20.08 -15.01 -68.47
N ARG A 5 20.11 -15.27 -67.16
CA ARG A 5 19.21 -16.00 -66.25
C ARG A 5 17.86 -15.35 -65.87
N VAL A 6 16.88 -16.24 -65.72
CA VAL A 6 15.94 -16.50 -64.59
C VAL A 6 15.43 -15.34 -63.72
N GLY A 7 14.10 -15.23 -63.63
CA GLY A 7 13.35 -14.64 -62.51
C GLY A 7 11.85 -14.69 -62.75
N SER A 8 11.15 -15.64 -62.11
CA SER A 8 9.71 -15.92 -62.23
C SER A 8 8.98 -15.64 -60.91
N GLY A 9 7.75 -15.16 -61.00
CA GLY A 9 6.82 -14.84 -59.92
C GLY A 9 6.14 -13.50 -60.22
N ILE A 10 4.82 -13.35 -60.26
CA ILE A 10 3.84 -13.67 -59.21
C ILE A 10 2.44 -13.67 -59.86
N ALA A 11 1.56 -14.56 -59.39
CA ALA A 11 0.14 -14.61 -59.73
C ALA A 11 -0.74 -13.94 -58.66
N CYS A 12 -1.88 -13.40 -59.12
CA CYS A 12 -3.07 -12.92 -58.42
C CYS A 12 -3.63 -13.97 -57.42
N ASP A 13 -4.48 -13.71 -56.42
CA ASP A 13 -5.62 -12.80 -56.16
C ASP A 13 -5.71 -12.66 -54.62
N GLY A 14 -6.17 -11.58 -53.98
CA GLY A 14 -7.55 -11.08 -54.01
C GLY A 14 -8.34 -11.55 -52.77
N TYR A 15 -8.21 -10.89 -51.61
CA TYR A 15 -9.28 -10.80 -50.58
C TYR A 15 -9.02 -9.60 -49.66
N ARG A 16 -9.98 -8.67 -49.60
CA ARG A 16 -10.07 -7.55 -48.66
C ARG A 16 -11.11 -7.93 -47.62
N GLU A 17 -10.76 -7.91 -46.33
CA GLU A 17 -11.69 -7.46 -45.29
C GLU A 17 -10.94 -6.96 -44.06
N SER A 18 -11.60 -6.04 -43.39
CA SER A 18 -11.08 -4.97 -42.54
C SER A 18 -11.26 -5.22 -41.04
N ARG A 19 -10.42 -4.53 -40.26
CA ARG A 19 -10.53 -4.09 -38.84
C ARG A 19 -9.60 -4.82 -37.88
N GLU A 20 -8.50 -4.14 -37.56
CA GLU A 20 -7.76 -4.37 -36.32
C GLU A 20 -8.33 -3.48 -35.21
N PRO A 21 -8.80 -4.05 -34.08
CA PRO A 21 -8.88 -3.30 -32.86
C PRO A 21 -7.53 -3.37 -32.12
N SER A 22 -7.01 -2.16 -31.90
CA SER A 22 -5.97 -1.77 -30.93
C SER A 22 -5.82 -2.75 -29.76
N SER A 23 -4.64 -3.35 -29.67
CA SER A 23 -4.19 -4.19 -28.55
C SER A 23 -4.09 -3.35 -27.28
N LEU A 24 -5.13 -3.39 -26.45
CA LEU A 24 -5.07 -2.99 -25.05
C LEU A 24 -4.04 -3.87 -24.34
N SER A 25 -3.01 -3.23 -23.78
CA SER A 25 -1.99 -3.85 -22.94
C SER A 25 -2.64 -4.68 -21.84
N ALA A 26 -2.28 -5.97 -21.79
CA ALA A 26 -2.71 -6.90 -20.76
C ALA A 26 -2.34 -6.36 -19.37
N VAL A 27 -3.31 -6.34 -18.47
CA VAL A 27 -3.07 -6.21 -17.03
C VAL A 27 -2.32 -7.47 -16.60
N THR A 28 -1.04 -7.33 -16.29
CA THR A 28 -0.26 -8.40 -15.66
C THR A 28 -0.65 -8.45 -14.19
N VAL A 29 -1.54 -9.37 -13.83
CA VAL A 29 -1.74 -9.78 -12.44
C VAL A 29 -0.60 -10.74 -12.11
N GLU A 30 0.49 -10.21 -11.56
CA GLU A 30 1.58 -11.03 -11.04
C GLU A 30 1.21 -11.48 -9.61
N SER A 31 0.38 -12.51 -9.51
CA SER A 31 0.08 -13.18 -8.25
C SER A 31 1.16 -14.23 -7.98
N SER A 32 2.32 -13.79 -7.49
CA SER A 32 3.27 -14.66 -6.80
C SER A 32 3.32 -14.24 -5.34
N GLN A 33 2.39 -14.77 -4.53
CA GLN A 33 2.53 -14.65 -3.07
C GLN A 33 3.75 -15.48 -2.64
N PRO A 34 4.79 -14.87 -2.06
CA PRO A 34 5.91 -15.64 -1.53
C PRO A 34 5.41 -16.49 -0.34
N ALA A 35 5.92 -17.71 -0.23
CA ALA A 35 5.62 -18.60 0.88
C ALA A 35 5.93 -17.89 2.22
N GLY A 36 4.92 -17.77 3.09
CA GLY A 36 5.03 -17.09 4.39
C GLY A 36 4.22 -15.80 4.52
N GLU A 37 3.42 -15.42 3.51
CA GLU A 37 2.54 -14.24 3.59
C GLU A 37 1.19 -14.61 4.22
N THR A 38 0.94 -14.16 5.45
CA THR A 38 -0.38 -14.32 6.10
C THR A 38 -1.41 -13.34 5.52
N PHE A 39 -1.00 -12.12 5.15
CA PHE A 39 -1.91 -11.06 4.72
C PHE A 39 -1.21 -9.91 4.01
N ARG A 40 -1.79 -9.40 2.91
CA ARG A 40 -1.36 -8.16 2.24
C ARG A 40 -2.52 -7.38 1.65
N VAL A 41 -2.47 -6.06 1.78
CA VAL A 41 -3.41 -5.12 1.16
C VAL A 41 -2.66 -3.83 0.82
N GLY A 42 -3.03 -3.17 -0.27
CA GLY A 42 -2.46 -1.89 -0.65
C GLY A 42 -3.27 -1.21 -1.74
N VAL A 43 -3.06 0.09 -1.87
CA VAL A 43 -3.73 0.97 -2.82
C VAL A 43 -2.73 1.96 -3.40
N ASP A 44 -2.98 2.37 -4.64
CA ASP A 44 -2.16 3.34 -5.35
C ASP A 44 -2.95 4.63 -5.58
N VAL A 45 -2.26 5.76 -5.53
CA VAL A 45 -2.81 7.06 -5.93
C VAL A 45 -1.77 7.87 -6.69
N GLU A 46 -2.20 8.53 -7.77
CA GLU A 46 -1.41 9.53 -8.49
C GLU A 46 -1.53 10.88 -7.77
N ILE A 47 -0.39 11.54 -7.53
CA ILE A 47 -0.29 12.84 -6.87
C ILE A 47 0.50 13.79 -7.75
N ASP A 48 -0.08 14.95 -8.05
CA ASP A 48 0.58 16.02 -8.80
C ASP A 48 1.57 16.81 -7.91
N ALA A 49 2.60 16.11 -7.45
CA ALA A 49 3.72 16.66 -6.70
C ALA A 49 4.94 15.74 -6.82
N ASN A 50 6.13 16.31 -6.71
CA ASN A 50 7.36 15.54 -6.78
C ASN A 50 7.49 14.55 -5.59
N PRO A 51 8.17 13.41 -5.76
CA PRO A 51 8.27 12.38 -4.72
C PRO A 51 8.86 12.86 -3.40
N GLY A 52 9.78 13.82 -3.42
CA GLY A 52 10.39 14.37 -2.21
C GLY A 52 9.38 15.09 -1.33
N THR A 53 8.50 15.90 -1.93
CA THR A 53 7.44 16.62 -1.20
C THR A 53 6.42 15.64 -0.62
N VAL A 54 6.02 14.62 -1.37
CA VAL A 54 5.09 13.59 -0.87
C VAL A 54 5.74 12.82 0.28
N PHE A 55 7.01 12.42 0.15
CA PHE A 55 7.77 11.72 1.19
C PHE A 55 7.82 12.53 2.48
N ASP A 56 8.21 13.81 2.40
CA ASP A 56 8.36 14.67 3.58
C ASP A 56 7.02 14.84 4.33
N TYR A 57 5.91 14.89 3.59
CA TYR A 57 4.58 14.96 4.17
C TYR A 57 4.19 13.66 4.92
N VAL A 58 4.39 12.49 4.30
CA VAL A 58 3.94 11.22 4.89
C VAL A 58 4.87 10.67 5.97
N ALA A 59 6.16 11.07 5.96
CA ALA A 59 7.13 10.70 6.98
C ALA A 59 6.97 11.50 8.30
N ASP A 60 6.23 12.62 8.27
CA ASP A 60 5.87 13.40 9.47
C ASP A 60 4.71 12.75 10.24
N LEU A 61 4.99 11.60 10.88
CA LEU A 61 3.98 10.81 11.60
C LEU A 61 3.17 11.55 12.69
N PRO A 62 3.71 12.56 13.42
CA PRO A 62 2.90 13.42 14.28
C PRO A 62 1.67 14.02 13.58
N ARG A 63 1.76 14.29 12.27
CA ARG A 63 0.68 14.83 11.44
C ARG A 63 -0.28 13.79 10.87
N SER A 64 -0.09 12.50 11.18
CA SER A 64 -0.87 11.43 10.57
C SER A 64 -2.39 11.53 10.77
N GLY A 65 -2.85 12.27 11.77
CA GLY A 65 -4.27 12.62 11.93
C GLY A 65 -4.88 13.47 10.80
N GLU A 66 -4.05 14.12 9.98
CA GLU A 66 -4.51 14.88 8.80
C GLU A 66 -5.00 13.97 7.68
N TRP A 67 -4.49 12.75 7.59
CA TRP A 67 -4.87 11.80 6.53
C TRP A 67 -5.54 10.53 7.05
N SER A 68 -5.07 9.96 8.15
CA SER A 68 -5.56 8.67 8.62
C SER A 68 -6.97 8.77 9.22
N PRO A 69 -7.86 7.80 8.94
CA PRO A 69 -9.16 7.71 9.61
C PRO A 69 -9.04 7.23 11.07
N GLU A 70 -8.03 6.40 11.40
CA GLU A 70 -7.85 5.82 12.73
C GLU A 70 -6.68 6.43 13.51
N CYS A 71 -5.51 6.61 12.89
CA CYS A 71 -4.34 7.18 13.55
C CYS A 71 -4.48 8.70 13.72
N ARG A 72 -4.32 9.21 14.93
CA ARG A 72 -4.54 10.63 15.30
C ARG A 72 -3.22 11.36 15.55
N GLY A 73 -2.13 10.90 14.96
CA GLY A 73 -0.78 11.34 15.31
C GLY A 73 -0.24 10.62 16.56
N GLY A 74 0.75 11.23 17.19
CA GLY A 74 1.53 10.58 18.24
C GLY A 74 2.82 11.31 18.50
N ASP A 75 3.71 10.66 19.23
CA ASP A 75 4.98 11.22 19.66
C ASP A 75 6.13 10.25 19.40
N TRP A 76 7.29 10.78 19.02
CA TRP A 76 8.54 10.01 18.95
C TRP A 76 9.04 9.75 20.37
N VAL A 77 9.21 8.47 20.73
CA VAL A 77 9.56 8.05 22.10
C VAL A 77 10.97 7.49 22.20
N SER A 78 11.61 7.23 21.06
CA SER A 78 13.01 6.80 20.97
C SER A 78 13.56 7.10 19.57
N GLY A 79 14.85 7.42 19.49
CA GLY A 79 15.56 7.67 18.22
C GLY A 79 15.28 9.04 17.60
N GLN A 80 15.97 9.32 16.49
CA GLN A 80 15.72 10.52 15.70
C GLN A 80 14.42 10.37 14.89
N PRO A 81 13.56 11.39 14.82
CA PRO A 81 12.32 11.34 14.05
C PRO A 81 12.52 10.79 12.63
N ALA A 82 11.66 9.85 12.24
CA ALA A 82 11.64 9.19 10.93
C ALA A 82 12.92 8.43 10.53
N ALA A 83 13.92 8.29 11.41
CA ALA A 83 15.12 7.49 11.16
C ALA A 83 14.85 6.01 11.43
N VAL A 84 15.53 5.11 10.71
CA VAL A 84 15.44 3.65 10.96
C VAL A 84 15.81 3.34 12.42
N GLY A 85 15.01 2.49 13.06
CA GLY A 85 15.13 2.12 14.47
C GLY A 85 14.47 3.11 15.45
N SER A 86 14.00 4.27 14.99
CA SER A 86 13.20 5.17 15.83
C SER A 86 11.84 4.56 16.13
N VAL A 87 11.30 4.89 17.31
CA VAL A 87 10.02 4.37 17.79
C VAL A 87 9.03 5.51 17.94
N PHE A 88 7.86 5.34 17.32
CA PHE A 88 6.74 6.26 17.40
C PHE A 88 5.61 5.62 18.20
N ARG A 89 5.05 6.37 19.16
CA ARG A 89 3.85 5.98 19.90
C ARG A 89 2.64 6.68 19.28
N ALA A 90 1.90 5.94 18.46
CA ALA A 90 0.70 6.42 17.81
C ALA A 90 -0.50 6.38 18.76
N ARG A 91 -1.32 7.43 18.72
CA ARG A 91 -2.66 7.47 19.32
C ARG A 91 -3.66 7.13 18.25
N ASN A 92 -4.50 6.15 18.50
CA ASN A 92 -5.48 5.67 17.53
C ASN A 92 -6.89 5.75 18.10
N HIS A 93 -7.87 5.86 17.21
CA HIS A 93 -9.28 5.78 17.55
C HIS A 93 -10.05 4.96 16.52
N ARG A 94 -10.90 4.04 16.98
CA ARG A 94 -11.76 3.19 16.13
C ARG A 94 -13.19 3.30 16.58
N ARG A 95 -14.06 3.62 15.60
CA ARG A 95 -15.50 3.73 15.83
C ARG A 95 -16.12 2.37 16.18
N PRO A 96 -17.25 2.35 16.92
CA PRO A 96 -17.87 1.10 17.37
C PRO A 96 -18.36 0.17 16.25
N ASP A 97 -18.70 0.72 15.09
CA ASP A 97 -19.33 0.04 13.96
C ASP A 97 -18.35 -0.75 13.07
N VAL A 98 -17.04 -0.52 13.20
CA VAL A 98 -16.02 -1.10 12.32
C VAL A 98 -15.88 -2.62 12.53
N VAL A 99 -16.40 -3.48 11.66
CA VAL A 99 -16.38 -4.95 11.88
C VAL A 99 -16.98 -5.30 13.25
N ALA A 100 -18.18 -4.77 13.54
CA ALA A 100 -18.77 -4.73 14.89
C ALA A 100 -18.90 -6.09 15.59
N TRP A 101 -19.02 -7.19 14.83
CA TRP A 101 -19.15 -8.54 15.36
C TRP A 101 -17.83 -9.14 15.86
N ALA A 102 -16.68 -8.63 15.41
CA ALA A 102 -15.38 -9.16 15.74
C ALA A 102 -14.79 -8.49 17.00
N PRO A 103 -13.98 -9.21 17.81
CA PRO A 103 -13.44 -8.72 19.08
C PRO A 103 -12.21 -7.81 18.88
N VAL A 104 -12.35 -6.77 18.07
CA VAL A 104 -11.28 -5.78 17.85
C VAL A 104 -11.41 -4.59 18.82
N VAL A 105 -10.28 -3.93 19.09
CA VAL A 105 -10.23 -2.78 20.01
C VAL A 105 -11.11 -1.62 19.51
N ARG A 106 -11.87 -1.00 20.42
CA ARG A 106 -12.78 0.14 20.17
C ARG A 106 -12.39 1.35 21.00
N GLY A 107 -12.77 2.53 20.54
CA GLY A 107 -12.42 3.77 21.21
C GLY A 107 -10.94 4.09 21.02
N GLU A 108 -10.32 4.64 22.05
CA GLU A 108 -8.93 5.12 22.00
C GLU A 108 -7.95 4.06 22.49
N TRP A 109 -6.81 3.93 21.80
CA TRP A 109 -5.68 3.14 22.27
C TRP A 109 -4.36 3.70 21.74
N THR A 110 -3.25 3.23 22.31
CA THR A 110 -1.91 3.55 21.81
C THR A 110 -1.22 2.31 21.26
N THR A 111 -0.42 2.50 20.21
CA THR A 111 0.49 1.46 19.69
C THR A 111 1.88 2.03 19.52
N GLU A 112 2.89 1.20 19.70
CA GLU A 112 4.25 1.55 19.30
C GLU A 112 4.59 0.91 17.96
N CYS A 113 5.21 1.68 17.08
CA CYS A 113 5.81 1.19 15.85
C CYS A 113 7.26 1.63 15.75
N GLU A 114 8.06 0.81 15.08
CA GLU A 114 9.48 1.04 14.82
C GLU A 114 9.69 1.27 13.33
N ILE A 115 10.44 2.31 12.96
CA ILE A 115 10.78 2.58 11.56
C ILE A 115 11.77 1.51 11.09
N VAL A 116 11.40 0.79 10.02
CA VAL A 116 12.23 -0.28 9.45
C VAL A 116 12.89 0.13 8.14
N GLU A 117 12.35 1.15 7.46
CA GLU A 117 12.95 1.74 6.27
C GLU A 117 12.56 3.21 6.16
N SER A 118 13.52 4.05 5.81
CA SER A 118 13.31 5.48 5.55
C SER A 118 14.32 5.94 4.50
N THR A 119 13.91 5.80 3.24
CA THR A 119 14.73 6.07 2.06
C THR A 119 14.06 7.17 1.26
N ARG A 120 14.44 8.43 1.49
CA ARG A 120 13.90 9.56 0.73
C ARG A 120 14.42 9.54 -0.71
N PRO A 121 13.57 9.72 -1.75
CA PRO A 121 12.13 9.96 -1.68
C PRO A 121 11.26 8.72 -1.92
N SER A 122 11.79 7.50 -1.86
CA SER A 122 11.18 6.29 -2.42
C SER A 122 10.40 5.40 -1.45
N ALA A 123 10.76 5.33 -0.16
CA ALA A 123 10.13 4.37 0.75
C ALA A 123 10.17 4.81 2.22
N PHE A 124 9.03 4.75 2.89
CA PHE A 124 8.91 4.93 4.34
C PHE A 124 8.08 3.78 4.92
N ARG A 125 8.67 2.99 5.83
CA ARG A 125 8.06 1.77 6.34
C ARG A 125 8.23 1.65 7.85
N TRP A 126 7.21 1.17 8.54
CA TRP A 126 7.24 0.92 9.97
C TRP A 126 6.58 -0.41 10.32
N ALA A 127 7.13 -1.07 11.34
CA ALA A 127 6.61 -2.31 11.87
C ALA A 127 5.99 -2.10 13.25
N MET A 128 4.84 -2.74 13.51
CA MET A 128 4.21 -2.70 14.83
C MET A 128 5.06 -3.44 15.87
N ARG A 129 5.17 -2.89 17.09
CA ARG A 129 5.80 -3.57 18.23
C ARG A 129 4.76 -4.32 19.06
N ASP A 130 5.16 -5.42 19.69
CA ASP A 130 4.35 -6.10 20.70
C ASP A 130 4.47 -5.40 22.06
N ARG A 131 3.71 -5.87 23.07
CA ARG A 131 3.76 -5.31 24.43
C ARG A 131 5.14 -5.36 25.10
N ALA A 132 6.02 -6.26 24.65
CA ALA A 132 7.39 -6.39 25.15
C ALA A 132 8.38 -5.50 24.37
N GLY A 133 7.89 -4.68 23.43
CA GLY A 133 8.70 -3.81 22.61
C GLY A 133 9.45 -4.53 21.50
N ARG A 134 9.05 -5.74 21.11
CA ARG A 134 9.69 -6.48 20.01
C ARG A 134 8.97 -6.19 18.70
N ARG A 135 9.74 -5.98 17.64
CA ARG A 135 9.22 -5.79 16.30
C ARG A 135 8.47 -7.05 15.81
N GLN A 136 7.29 -6.86 15.24
CA GLN A 136 6.47 -7.92 14.66
C GLN A 136 6.57 -7.90 13.13
N GLN A 137 6.21 -9.01 12.47
CA GLN A 137 6.06 -9.09 11.01
C GLN A 137 4.74 -8.45 10.57
N SER A 138 4.60 -7.15 10.81
CA SER A 138 3.40 -6.35 10.54
C SER A 138 3.85 -4.96 10.11
N VAL A 139 4.06 -4.82 8.80
CA VAL A 139 4.71 -3.68 8.18
C VAL A 139 3.68 -2.85 7.44
N TRP A 140 3.60 -1.58 7.77
CA TRP A 140 2.91 -0.56 6.98
C TRP A 140 3.94 0.17 6.13
N SER A 141 3.55 0.56 4.92
CA SER A 141 4.43 1.25 3.99
C SER A 141 3.75 2.39 3.24
N PHE A 142 4.58 3.39 2.93
CA PHE A 142 4.42 4.32 1.83
C PHE A 142 5.56 4.07 0.86
N GLU A 143 5.23 3.67 -0.37
CA GLU A 143 6.20 3.49 -1.46
C GLU A 143 5.89 4.53 -2.53
N LEU A 144 6.93 5.21 -2.99
CA LEU A 144 6.80 6.35 -3.89
C LEU A 144 7.61 6.07 -5.14
N ARG A 145 6.93 6.12 -6.28
CA ARG A 145 7.55 5.98 -7.60
C ARG A 145 7.30 7.25 -8.41
N PRO A 146 8.22 7.66 -9.29
CA PRO A 146 7.96 8.74 -10.23
C PRO A 146 6.68 8.47 -11.03
N GLY A 147 5.78 9.45 -11.05
CA GLY A 147 4.54 9.46 -11.82
C GLY A 147 4.65 10.29 -13.10
N ALA A 148 3.52 10.47 -13.78
CA ALA A 148 3.46 11.30 -14.98
C ALA A 148 3.79 12.77 -14.68
N ALA A 149 4.35 13.48 -15.67
CA ALA A 149 4.64 14.92 -15.59
C ALA A 149 5.47 15.38 -14.37
N GLY A 150 6.29 14.48 -13.79
CA GLY A 150 7.09 14.79 -12.60
C GLY A 150 6.32 14.64 -11.27
N GLY A 151 5.10 14.10 -11.32
CA GLY A 151 4.30 13.71 -10.16
C GLY A 151 4.80 12.43 -9.48
N THR A 152 3.94 11.84 -8.65
CA THR A 152 4.27 10.67 -7.83
C THR A 152 3.12 9.66 -7.83
N VAL A 153 3.45 8.39 -8.01
CA VAL A 153 2.57 7.29 -7.62
C VAL A 153 2.91 6.91 -6.19
N LEU A 154 1.97 7.14 -5.26
CA LEU A 154 2.06 6.71 -3.88
C LEU A 154 1.30 5.40 -3.69
N THR A 155 2.01 4.34 -3.32
CA THR A 155 1.42 3.09 -2.83
C THR A 155 1.37 3.14 -1.31
N HIS A 156 0.16 3.07 -0.73
CA HIS A 156 -0.01 2.85 0.70
C HIS A 156 -0.41 1.40 0.94
N ALA A 157 0.39 0.66 1.72
CA ALA A 157 0.19 -0.76 1.88
C ALA A 157 0.44 -1.26 3.31
N PHE A 158 -0.06 -2.46 3.55
CA PHE A 158 0.16 -3.24 4.76
C PHE A 158 0.45 -4.68 4.39
N TRP A 159 1.46 -5.22 5.04
CA TRP A 159 1.89 -6.61 4.92
C TRP A 159 2.03 -7.23 6.31
N MET A 160 1.61 -8.48 6.43
CA MET A 160 1.80 -9.30 7.63
C MET A 160 2.31 -10.69 7.25
N GLY A 161 3.52 -11.00 7.70
CA GLY A 161 4.11 -12.34 7.51
C GLY A 161 3.58 -13.34 8.53
N GLU A 162 3.61 -12.97 9.82
CA GLU A 162 3.08 -13.77 10.92
C GLU A 162 2.01 -12.99 11.69
N LEU A 163 1.04 -13.71 12.27
CA LEU A 163 0.02 -13.09 13.11
C LEU A 163 0.67 -12.24 14.21
N THR A 164 0.18 -11.01 14.35
CA THR A 164 0.58 -10.16 15.47
C THR A 164 -0.02 -10.67 16.79
N GLU A 165 0.50 -10.19 17.91
CA GLU A 165 -0.10 -10.37 19.24
C GLU A 165 -1.60 -10.00 19.23
N GLY A 166 -1.94 -8.86 18.63
CA GLY A 166 -3.33 -8.42 18.48
C GLY A 166 -4.17 -9.38 17.63
N MET A 167 -3.66 -9.82 16.48
CA MET A 167 -4.43 -10.71 15.60
C MET A 167 -4.58 -12.10 16.20
N ARG A 168 -3.57 -12.62 16.91
CA ARG A 168 -3.71 -13.87 17.68
C ARG A 168 -4.84 -13.75 18.70
N GLY A 169 -4.92 -12.63 19.41
CA GLY A 169 -6.00 -12.38 20.37
C GLY A 169 -7.39 -12.33 19.71
N ILE A 170 -7.52 -11.64 18.57
CA ILE A 170 -8.78 -11.52 17.85
C ILE A 170 -9.26 -12.88 17.30
N LEU A 171 -8.34 -13.68 16.77
CA LEU A 171 -8.66 -14.93 16.09
C LEU A 171 -8.77 -16.14 17.04
N ALA A 172 -8.34 -16.02 18.30
CA ALA A 172 -8.24 -17.12 19.25
C ALA A 172 -9.56 -17.89 19.40
N GLU A 173 -10.65 -17.14 19.62
CA GLU A 173 -11.99 -17.69 19.93
C GLU A 173 -12.88 -17.85 18.69
N LEU A 174 -12.37 -17.50 17.49
CA LEU A 174 -13.11 -17.66 16.25
C LEU A 174 -12.92 -19.07 15.70
N ASP A 175 -14.01 -19.69 15.25
CA ASP A 175 -13.97 -20.90 14.44
C ASP A 175 -13.43 -20.60 13.03
N ASP A 176 -13.21 -21.63 12.21
CA ASP A 176 -12.60 -21.45 10.89
C ASP A 176 -13.45 -20.57 9.96
N ALA A 177 -14.77 -20.61 10.09
CA ALA A 177 -15.66 -19.75 9.31
C ALA A 177 -15.54 -18.28 9.75
N GLY A 178 -15.53 -18.02 11.05
CA GLY A 178 -15.29 -16.71 11.65
C GLY A 178 -13.92 -16.16 11.29
N ARG A 179 -12.86 -16.97 11.33
CA ARG A 179 -11.51 -16.55 10.92
C ARG A 179 -11.47 -16.10 9.47
N ARG A 180 -12.04 -16.88 8.54
CA ARG A 180 -12.11 -16.52 7.13
C ARG A 180 -12.90 -15.22 6.91
N ARG A 181 -14.07 -15.11 7.55
CA ARG A 181 -14.91 -13.92 7.48
C ARG A 181 -14.17 -12.69 8.01
N PHE A 182 -13.50 -12.81 9.15
CA PHE A 182 -12.73 -11.72 9.75
C PHE A 182 -11.63 -11.24 8.81
N VAL A 183 -10.83 -12.15 8.26
CA VAL A 183 -9.74 -11.78 7.34
C VAL A 183 -10.26 -11.03 6.12
N ALA A 184 -11.38 -11.48 5.53
CA ALA A 184 -12.00 -10.81 4.39
C ALA A 184 -12.51 -9.40 4.73
N GLU A 185 -13.35 -9.27 5.77
CA GLU A 185 -13.90 -7.97 6.17
C GLU A 185 -12.80 -7.01 6.68
N TRP A 186 -11.76 -7.53 7.33
CA TRP A 186 -10.60 -6.75 7.76
C TRP A 186 -9.78 -6.25 6.57
N ALA A 187 -9.62 -7.05 5.51
CA ALA A 187 -8.98 -6.61 4.26
C ALA A 187 -9.76 -5.49 3.57
N GLU A 188 -11.08 -5.61 3.48
CA GLU A 188 -11.94 -4.57 2.92
C GLU A 188 -11.82 -3.28 3.73
N LYS A 189 -11.99 -3.38 5.05
CA LYS A 189 -11.81 -2.23 5.95
C LYS A 189 -10.45 -1.56 5.79
N LEU A 190 -9.37 -2.34 5.72
CA LEU A 190 -8.03 -1.77 5.57
C LEU A 190 -7.85 -1.08 4.22
N ARG A 191 -8.39 -1.65 3.14
CA ARG A 191 -8.39 -1.02 1.83
C ARG A 191 -9.11 0.33 1.85
N ASP A 192 -10.32 0.39 2.40
CA ASP A 192 -11.12 1.63 2.48
C ASP A 192 -10.41 2.74 3.29
N ASP A 193 -9.79 2.36 4.40
CA ASP A 193 -8.99 3.27 5.22
C ASP A 193 -7.76 3.80 4.46
N MET A 194 -7.10 2.93 3.70
CA MET A 194 -5.94 3.29 2.90
C MET A 194 -6.31 4.20 1.75
N GLU A 195 -7.42 3.94 1.04
CA GLU A 195 -7.93 4.82 -0.01
C GLU A 195 -8.27 6.20 0.55
N THR A 196 -8.92 6.24 1.71
CA THR A 196 -9.21 7.50 2.40
C THR A 196 -7.93 8.27 2.73
N SER A 197 -6.93 7.58 3.28
CA SER A 197 -5.64 8.16 3.63
C SER A 197 -4.90 8.69 2.41
N ALA A 198 -4.78 7.88 1.36
CA ALA A 198 -4.10 8.21 0.10
C ALA A 198 -4.74 9.44 -0.57
N ASN A 199 -6.07 9.49 -0.63
CA ASN A 199 -6.80 10.63 -1.19
C ASN A 199 -6.63 11.91 -0.36
N ARG A 200 -6.58 11.82 0.98
CA ARG A 200 -6.32 12.98 1.84
C ARG A 200 -4.88 13.49 1.71
N ILE A 201 -3.89 12.58 1.61
CA ILE A 201 -2.50 12.93 1.35
C ILE A 201 -2.39 13.66 0.01
N ARG A 202 -2.95 13.09 -1.06
CA ARG A 202 -3.00 13.72 -2.39
C ARG A 202 -3.56 15.14 -2.29
N ALA A 203 -4.76 15.28 -1.74
CA ALA A 203 -5.44 16.57 -1.67
C ALA A 203 -4.67 17.60 -0.83
N ALA A 204 -4.01 17.18 0.25
CA ALA A 204 -3.22 18.08 1.10
C ALA A 204 -1.94 18.55 0.41
N VAL A 205 -1.20 17.62 -0.21
CA VAL A 205 0.06 17.92 -0.89
C VAL A 205 -0.17 18.80 -2.13
N GLU A 206 -1.16 18.49 -2.96
CA GLU A 206 -1.50 19.27 -4.16
C GLU A 206 -2.01 20.68 -3.84
N ARG A 207 -2.56 20.91 -2.64
CA ARG A 207 -2.92 22.26 -2.17
C ARG A 207 -1.71 23.07 -1.70
N GLY A 208 -0.71 22.42 -1.10
CA GLY A 208 0.49 23.09 -0.58
C GLY A 208 1.57 23.38 -1.63
N GLY A 209 1.48 22.74 -2.81
CA GLY A 209 2.39 22.97 -3.93
C GLY A 209 1.94 24.04 -4.93
N ARG A 210 0.80 24.71 -4.69
CA ARG A 210 0.27 25.81 -5.52
C ARG A 210 0.60 27.18 -4.95
#